data_AF-A0A895XMI9-F1
#
_entry.id   AF-A0A895XMI9-F1
#
_cell.length_a   1.000
_cell.length_b   1.000
_cell.length_c   1.000
_cell.angle_alpha   90.00
_cell.angle_beta   90.00
_cell.angle_gamma   90.00
#
_symmetry.space_group_name_H-M   'P 1'
#
loop_
_entity.id
_entity.type
_entity.pdbx_description
1 polymer ?
#
loop_
_entity_poly.entity_id
_entity_poly.type
_entity_poly.pdbx_seq_one_letter_code
_entity_poly.pdbx_strand_id
1 'polypeptide(L)'
;MTALEYQKRCEQWGLTDPRAAVAVHGCLGGDSQLAAAVPYFPKTYSEVDDWVKSTLLDGKSPIFESLSGVVEETLGGQPSEELDRMLWLLVSGPRNLSQLAKITKLGPTGTTEAMRPFVDAGMITAVRDPLDPDTDLWRISDRRLRFYYSLLSGHVGYWKRGRMHDLLWRRLHARFNRYIVRGEAADIARQWGTSPAGAARLGIEATTAARLLVPDYEARRLRASEFSLWSGEDPARLLALGTLRWGLMMRNGQLARLRMLQHLLIQQGVPGADQATLVCIGTHFESGIANTPETEKFHRIGPDDLFAPAPLPANNPATGETPAQEVNTAAAASERS
;
A
#
# COMPACT_ATOMS: atom_id res chain seq x y z
N MET A 1 -7.84 3.67 -4.55
CA MET A 1 -7.36 5.04 -4.33
C MET A 1 -5.96 5.18 -4.92
N THR A 2 -5.72 6.20 -5.73
CA THR A 2 -4.43 6.50 -6.39
C THR A 2 -3.53 7.38 -5.51
N ALA A 3 -2.24 7.50 -5.85
CA ALA A 3 -1.32 8.40 -5.15
C ALA A 3 -1.75 9.88 -5.19
N LEU A 4 -2.41 10.32 -6.27
CA LEU A 4 -2.95 11.68 -6.39
C LEU A 4 -4.15 11.90 -5.47
N GLU A 5 -5.05 10.92 -5.37
CA GLU A 5 -6.19 10.98 -4.44
C GLU A 5 -5.73 11.00 -2.98
N TYR A 6 -4.61 10.32 -2.68
CA TYR A 6 -3.96 10.39 -1.37
C TYR A 6 -3.48 11.83 -1.06
N GLN A 7 -2.76 12.47 -1.99
CA GLN A 7 -2.23 13.82 -1.79
C GLN A 7 -3.34 14.85 -1.54
N LYS A 8 -4.35 14.89 -2.43
CA LYS A 8 -5.50 15.80 -2.29
C LYS A 8 -6.20 15.64 -0.94
N ARG A 9 -6.27 14.41 -0.43
CA ARG A 9 -6.89 14.11 0.86
C ARG A 9 -6.02 14.59 2.03
N CYS A 10 -4.70 14.42 1.94
CA CYS A 10 -3.78 14.96 2.94
C CYS A 10 -3.88 16.49 3.04
N GLU A 11 -3.97 17.18 1.89
CA GLU A 11 -4.20 18.62 1.83
C GLU A 11 -5.53 19.02 2.48
N GLN A 12 -6.63 18.33 2.15
CA GLN A 12 -7.94 18.57 2.75
C GLN A 12 -7.95 18.39 4.27
N TRP A 13 -7.16 17.47 4.80
CA TRP A 13 -7.04 17.19 6.23
C TRP A 13 -5.95 18.01 6.93
N GLY A 14 -5.23 18.87 6.20
CA GLY A 14 -4.13 19.67 6.74
C GLY A 14 -2.93 18.84 7.21
N LEU A 15 -2.73 17.66 6.64
CA LEU A 15 -1.65 16.74 6.99
C LEU A 15 -0.38 17.09 6.22
N THR A 16 0.53 17.81 6.88
CA THR A 16 1.78 18.29 6.28
C THR A 16 2.99 17.39 6.56
N ASP A 17 3.01 16.65 7.69
CA ASP A 17 4.05 15.64 7.94
C ASP A 17 3.69 14.36 7.18
N PRO A 18 4.47 13.95 6.17
CA PRO A 18 4.15 12.76 5.37
C PRO A 18 4.07 11.48 6.20
N ARG A 19 4.81 11.40 7.30
CA ARG A 19 4.76 10.23 8.19
C ARG A 19 3.44 10.17 8.95
N ALA A 20 2.96 11.31 9.44
CA ALA A 20 1.65 11.41 10.07
C ALA A 20 0.54 11.12 9.07
N ALA A 21 0.66 11.66 7.85
CA ALA A 21 -0.27 11.44 6.76
C ALA A 21 -0.45 9.95 6.43
N VAL A 22 0.66 9.19 6.33
CA VAL A 22 0.60 7.74 6.08
C VAL A 22 -0.05 7.01 7.24
N ALA A 23 0.23 7.39 8.49
CA ALA A 23 -0.37 6.76 9.64
C ALA A 23 -1.89 6.99 9.71
N VAL A 24 -2.34 8.23 9.50
CA VAL A 24 -3.76 8.60 9.48
C VAL A 24 -4.49 7.86 8.36
N HIS A 25 -3.93 7.89 7.15
CA HIS A 25 -4.51 7.17 6.02
C HIS A 25 -4.51 5.65 6.23
N GLY A 26 -3.50 5.09 6.89
CA GLY A 26 -3.48 3.67 7.25
C GLY A 26 -4.59 3.28 8.23
N CYS A 27 -5.05 4.21 9.07
CA CYS A 27 -6.13 3.98 10.02
C CYS A 27 -7.51 4.14 9.39
N LEU A 28 -7.72 5.23 8.66
CA LEU A 28 -9.03 5.65 8.17
C LEU A 28 -9.29 5.22 6.72
N GLY A 29 -8.22 4.95 5.97
CA GLY A 29 -8.29 4.81 4.52
C GLY A 29 -8.83 6.08 3.86
N GLY A 30 -9.69 5.87 2.88
CA GLY A 30 -10.39 6.94 2.18
C GLY A 30 -11.81 7.21 2.63
N ASP A 31 -12.22 6.69 3.80
CA ASP A 31 -13.58 6.81 4.32
C ASP A 31 -13.85 8.24 4.78
N SER A 32 -14.62 8.99 3.98
CA SER A 32 -14.94 10.39 4.26
C SER A 32 -15.88 10.56 5.45
N GLN A 33 -16.74 9.56 5.75
CA GLN A 33 -17.63 9.61 6.91
C GLN A 33 -16.82 9.41 8.18
N LEU A 34 -15.92 8.43 8.20
CA LEU A 34 -15.04 8.19 9.33
C LEU A 34 -14.11 9.39 9.57
N ALA A 35 -13.56 9.96 8.50
CA ALA A 35 -12.73 11.16 8.59
C ALA A 35 -13.50 12.39 9.10
N ALA A 36 -14.77 12.56 8.72
CA ALA A 36 -15.59 13.66 9.23
C ALA A 36 -15.91 13.52 10.73
N ALA A 37 -15.89 12.31 11.28
CA ALA A 37 -16.07 12.06 12.70
C ALA A 37 -14.80 12.31 13.53
N VAL A 38 -13.64 12.53 12.89
CA VAL A 38 -12.37 12.81 13.57
C VAL A 38 -12.35 14.26 14.06
N PRO A 39 -12.15 14.51 15.36
CA PRO A 39 -12.18 15.86 15.92
C PRO A 39 -10.96 16.70 15.51
N TYR A 40 -9.81 16.07 15.31
CA TYR A 40 -8.58 16.70 14.86
C TYR A 40 -7.63 15.66 14.24
N PHE A 41 -6.73 16.11 13.37
CA PHE A 41 -5.66 15.29 12.81
C PHE A 41 -4.31 15.63 13.45
N PRO A 42 -3.41 14.65 13.66
CA PRO A 42 -2.08 14.89 14.18
C PRO A 42 -1.26 15.69 13.16
N LYS A 43 -0.59 16.75 13.61
CA LYS A 43 0.22 17.62 12.73
C LYS A 43 1.60 17.01 12.46
N THR A 44 2.10 16.25 13.42
CA THR A 44 3.42 15.62 13.38
C THR A 44 3.33 14.13 13.68
N TYR A 45 4.31 13.36 13.24
CA TYR A 45 4.34 11.93 13.51
C TYR A 45 4.42 11.59 15.01
N SER A 46 5.02 12.46 15.83
CA SER A 46 5.08 12.28 17.29
C SER A 46 3.71 12.35 17.97
N GLU A 47 2.73 13.03 17.36
CA GLU A 47 1.37 13.16 17.90
C GLU A 47 0.47 11.97 17.55
N VAL A 48 0.90 11.11 16.61
CA VAL A 48 0.08 10.00 16.10
C VAL A 48 -0.32 9.03 17.21
N ASP A 49 0.58 8.70 18.13
CA ASP A 49 0.29 7.77 19.22
C ASP A 49 -0.85 8.27 20.12
N ASP A 50 -0.80 9.54 20.52
CA ASP A 50 -1.82 10.15 21.37
C ASP A 50 -3.13 10.37 20.60
N TRP A 51 -3.05 10.73 19.32
CA TRP A 51 -4.21 10.81 18.44
C TRP A 51 -4.91 9.45 18.30
N VAL A 52 -4.19 8.37 18.01
CA VAL A 52 -4.78 7.02 17.89
C VAL A 52 -5.46 6.62 19.20
N LYS A 53 -4.78 6.80 20.35
CA LYS A 53 -5.35 6.44 21.66
C LYS A 53 -6.63 7.22 21.97
N SER A 54 -6.62 8.54 21.79
CA SER A 54 -7.73 9.42 22.18
C SER A 54 -8.87 9.47 21.17
N THR A 55 -8.60 9.17 19.89
CA THR A 55 -9.59 9.31 18.81
C THR A 55 -10.13 7.97 18.34
N LEU A 56 -9.25 6.99 18.14
CA LEU A 56 -9.62 5.70 17.51
C LEU A 56 -9.81 4.58 18.53
N LEU A 57 -9.07 4.60 19.64
CA LEU A 57 -9.08 3.55 20.66
C LEU A 57 -9.86 3.94 21.93
N ASP A 58 -10.37 5.17 22.00
CA ASP A 58 -11.31 5.57 23.04
C ASP A 58 -12.65 4.87 22.81
N GLY A 59 -13.03 3.99 23.75
CA GLY A 59 -14.29 3.26 23.69
C GLY A 59 -15.55 4.13 23.72
N LYS A 60 -15.42 5.42 24.03
CA LYS A 60 -16.51 6.41 23.95
C LYS A 60 -16.61 7.09 22.59
N SER A 61 -15.60 6.91 21.73
CA SER A 61 -15.56 7.52 20.41
C SER A 61 -16.52 6.81 19.44
N PRO A 62 -17.30 7.54 18.63
CA PRO A 62 -18.11 6.92 17.57
C PRO A 62 -17.24 6.19 16.54
N ILE A 63 -16.00 6.64 16.35
CA ILE A 63 -15.03 5.98 15.46
C ILE A 63 -14.67 4.60 15.99
N PHE A 64 -14.53 4.46 17.31
CA PHE A 64 -14.23 3.16 17.92
C PHE A 64 -15.34 2.15 17.63
N GLU A 65 -16.61 2.55 17.78
CA GLU A 65 -17.73 1.65 17.50
C GLU A 65 -17.74 1.22 16.03
N SER A 66 -17.54 2.14 15.08
CA SER A 66 -17.41 1.82 13.64
C SER A 66 -16.25 0.85 13.37
N LEU A 67 -15.06 1.09 13.92
CA LEU A 67 -13.91 0.22 13.71
C LEU A 67 -14.07 -1.15 14.38
N SER A 68 -14.73 -1.21 15.54
CA SER A 68 -14.95 -2.45 16.28
C SER A 68 -16.08 -3.31 15.71
N GLY A 69 -17.04 -2.69 15.01
CA GLY A 69 -18.18 -3.36 14.39
C GLY A 69 -17.95 -3.84 12.95
N VAL A 70 -16.82 -3.48 12.32
CA VAL A 70 -16.58 -3.70 10.87
C VAL A 70 -16.79 -5.15 10.41
N VAL A 71 -16.43 -6.14 11.22
CA VAL A 71 -16.61 -7.56 10.89
C VAL A 71 -18.08 -7.96 10.97
N GLU A 72 -18.77 -7.54 12.02
CA GLU A 72 -20.18 -7.84 12.24
C GLU A 72 -21.06 -7.14 11.22
N GLU A 73 -20.74 -5.90 10.86
CA GLU A 73 -21.38 -5.15 9.76
C GLU A 73 -21.28 -5.92 8.44
N THR A 74 -20.12 -6.51 8.15
CA THR A 74 -19.89 -7.23 6.89
C THR A 74 -20.58 -8.59 6.85
N LEU A 75 -20.63 -9.30 7.99
CA LEU A 75 -21.18 -10.66 8.07
C LEU A 75 -22.66 -10.72 8.49
N GLY A 76 -23.20 -9.65 9.05
CA GLY A 76 -24.48 -9.67 9.77
C GLY A 76 -24.43 -10.45 11.09
N GLY A 77 -23.24 -10.68 11.64
CA GLY A 77 -23.03 -11.47 12.85
C GLY A 77 -21.56 -11.72 13.18
N GLN A 78 -21.29 -12.52 14.21
CA GLN A 78 -19.92 -12.85 14.62
C GLN A 78 -19.25 -13.82 13.63
N PRO A 79 -17.95 -13.65 13.34
CA PRO A 79 -17.22 -14.58 12.48
C PRO A 79 -17.08 -15.95 13.14
N SER A 80 -16.95 -17.02 12.33
CA SER A 80 -16.49 -18.33 12.83
C SER A 80 -15.02 -18.25 13.29
N GLU A 81 -14.57 -19.21 14.13
CA GLU A 81 -13.17 -19.24 14.60
C GLU A 81 -12.19 -19.37 13.41
N GLU A 82 -12.53 -20.16 12.41
CA GLU A 82 -11.72 -20.39 11.22
C GLU A 82 -11.56 -19.12 10.40
N LEU A 83 -12.66 -18.39 10.19
CA LEU A 83 -12.67 -17.12 9.48
C LEU A 83 -11.89 -16.05 10.25
N ASP A 84 -12.08 -15.96 11.57
CA ASP A 84 -11.35 -15.01 12.41
C ASP A 84 -9.83 -15.27 12.37
N ARG A 85 -9.41 -16.54 12.48
CA ARG A 85 -8.01 -16.96 12.33
C ARG A 85 -7.46 -16.62 10.94
N MET A 86 -8.24 -16.82 9.89
CA MET A 86 -7.86 -16.49 8.51
C MET A 86 -7.59 -14.99 8.34
N LEU A 87 -8.52 -14.14 8.79
CA LEU A 87 -8.40 -12.69 8.69
C LEU A 87 -7.20 -12.16 9.47
N TRP A 88 -6.94 -12.71 10.66
CA TRP A 88 -5.75 -12.38 11.44
C TRP A 88 -4.44 -12.72 10.72
N LEU A 89 -4.40 -13.83 9.96
CA LEU A 89 -3.23 -14.23 9.17
C LEU A 89 -3.00 -13.31 7.97
N LEU A 90 -4.08 -12.88 7.31
CA LEU A 90 -4.00 -11.97 6.17
C LEU A 90 -3.46 -10.59 6.57
N VAL A 91 -3.67 -10.13 7.81
CA VAL A 91 -2.99 -8.92 8.34
C VAL A 91 -1.47 -9.08 8.32
N SER A 92 -0.96 -10.29 8.57
CA SER A 92 0.49 -10.53 8.57
C SER A 92 1.11 -10.53 7.18
N GLY A 93 0.29 -10.54 6.14
CA GLY A 93 0.67 -10.39 4.74
C GLY A 93 -0.08 -11.36 3.82
N PRO A 94 0.07 -11.21 2.50
CA PRO A 94 -0.68 -12.00 1.53
C PRO A 94 -0.44 -13.51 1.64
N ARG A 95 -1.44 -14.33 1.27
CA ARG A 95 -1.40 -15.80 1.32
C ARG A 95 -2.15 -16.39 0.14
N ASN A 96 -1.67 -17.52 -0.38
CA ASN A 96 -2.44 -18.25 -1.38
C ASN A 96 -3.58 -19.07 -0.75
N LEU A 97 -4.54 -19.49 -1.57
CA LEU A 97 -5.73 -20.22 -1.11
C LEU A 97 -5.38 -21.53 -0.39
N SER A 98 -4.37 -22.26 -0.89
CA SER A 98 -3.92 -23.53 -0.29
C SER A 98 -3.38 -23.34 1.14
N GLN A 99 -2.60 -22.29 1.37
CA GLN A 99 -2.09 -21.93 2.69
C GLN A 99 -3.23 -21.58 3.65
N LEU A 100 -4.22 -20.81 3.19
CA LEU A 100 -5.39 -20.46 3.99
C LEU A 100 -6.19 -21.71 4.35
N ALA A 101 -6.53 -22.53 3.37
CA ALA A 101 -7.28 -23.78 3.56
C ALA A 101 -6.62 -24.75 4.54
N LYS A 102 -5.29 -24.87 4.49
CA LYS A 102 -4.53 -25.71 5.41
C LYS A 102 -4.61 -25.22 6.86
N ILE A 103 -4.63 -23.91 7.08
CA ILE A 103 -4.62 -23.34 8.43
C ILE A 103 -6.04 -23.28 9.02
N THR A 104 -7.04 -23.01 8.19
CA THR A 104 -8.46 -22.93 8.60
C THR A 104 -9.11 -24.30 8.69
N LYS A 105 -8.54 -25.33 8.06
CA LYS A 105 -9.12 -26.69 7.93
C LYS A 105 -10.47 -26.73 7.20
N LEU A 106 -10.86 -25.65 6.50
CA LEU A 106 -12.11 -25.55 5.74
C LEU A 106 -12.04 -26.20 4.35
N GLY A 107 -10.85 -26.63 3.91
CA GLY A 107 -10.60 -27.01 2.52
C GLY A 107 -10.69 -25.82 1.55
N PRO A 108 -10.29 -25.98 0.27
CA PRO A 108 -10.28 -24.86 -0.69
C PRO A 108 -11.65 -24.22 -0.93
N THR A 109 -12.69 -25.02 -1.16
CA THR A 109 -14.06 -24.52 -1.41
C THR A 109 -14.62 -23.77 -0.22
N GLY A 110 -14.56 -24.36 0.98
CA GLY A 110 -15.04 -23.72 2.20
C GLY A 110 -14.26 -22.45 2.55
N THR A 111 -12.96 -22.39 2.21
CA THR A 111 -12.16 -21.17 2.38
C THR A 111 -12.64 -20.05 1.45
N THR A 112 -12.90 -20.35 0.18
CA THR A 112 -13.45 -19.38 -0.78
C THR A 112 -14.83 -18.89 -0.35
N GLU A 113 -15.71 -19.79 0.10
CA GLU A 113 -17.04 -19.45 0.60
C GLU A 113 -16.97 -18.56 1.85
N ALA A 114 -16.09 -18.89 2.81
CA ALA A 114 -15.90 -18.08 4.01
C ALA A 114 -15.34 -16.68 3.72
N MET A 115 -14.51 -16.53 2.68
CA MET A 115 -13.98 -15.22 2.28
C MET A 115 -14.99 -14.38 1.48
N ARG A 116 -15.99 -15.01 0.86
CA ARG A 116 -16.90 -14.36 -0.11
C ARG A 116 -17.46 -13.02 0.37
N PRO A 117 -18.02 -12.87 1.59
CA PRO A 117 -18.60 -11.60 2.01
C PRO A 117 -17.59 -10.45 2.01
N PHE A 118 -16.33 -10.73 2.40
CA PHE A 118 -15.26 -9.74 2.40
C PHE A 118 -14.70 -9.46 1.02
N VAL A 119 -14.73 -10.43 0.11
CA VAL A 119 -14.35 -10.23 -1.29
C VAL A 119 -15.39 -9.35 -1.98
N ASP A 120 -16.67 -9.65 -1.80
CA ASP A 120 -17.80 -8.91 -2.38
C ASP A 120 -17.83 -7.47 -1.84
N ALA A 121 -17.49 -7.26 -0.57
CA ALA A 121 -17.32 -5.94 0.04
C ALA A 121 -16.00 -5.23 -0.36
N GLY A 122 -15.13 -5.85 -1.17
CA GLY A 122 -13.83 -5.30 -1.58
C GLY A 122 -12.80 -5.18 -0.45
N MET A 123 -13.03 -5.84 0.68
CA MET A 123 -12.18 -5.81 1.88
C MET A 123 -11.03 -6.81 1.82
N ILE A 124 -11.21 -7.87 1.04
CA ILE A 124 -10.18 -8.83 0.64
C ILE A 124 -10.08 -8.83 -0.88
N THR A 125 -8.86 -8.87 -1.39
CA THR A 125 -8.61 -8.93 -2.83
C THR A 125 -7.54 -9.95 -3.17
N ALA A 126 -7.69 -10.60 -4.32
CA ALA A 126 -6.67 -11.44 -4.92
C ALA A 126 -5.69 -10.56 -5.72
N VAL A 127 -4.40 -10.86 -5.57
CA VAL A 127 -3.31 -10.26 -6.34
C VAL A 127 -2.47 -11.39 -6.88
N ARG A 128 -2.17 -11.36 -8.18
CA ARG A 128 -1.33 -12.39 -8.80
C ARG A 128 0.05 -12.46 -8.15
N ASP A 129 0.56 -13.66 -7.90
CA ASP A 129 1.96 -13.84 -7.52
C ASP A 129 2.86 -13.68 -8.77
N PRO A 130 3.77 -12.70 -8.81
CA PRO A 130 4.65 -12.54 -9.96
C PRO A 130 5.64 -13.71 -10.17
N LEU A 131 5.90 -14.52 -9.12
CA LEU A 131 6.78 -15.69 -9.22
C LEU A 131 6.03 -16.99 -9.55
N ASP A 132 4.70 -16.98 -9.38
CA ASP A 132 3.84 -18.11 -9.68
C ASP A 132 2.54 -17.57 -10.31
N PRO A 133 2.55 -17.30 -11.63
CA PRO A 133 1.43 -16.72 -12.34
C PRO A 133 0.17 -17.58 -12.34
N ASP A 134 0.19 -18.82 -11.88
CA ASP A 134 -1.01 -19.65 -11.73
C ASP A 134 -1.64 -19.51 -10.33
N THR A 135 -0.94 -18.83 -9.41
CA THR A 135 -1.35 -18.67 -8.02
C THR A 135 -1.69 -17.22 -7.69
N ASP A 136 -2.89 -17.04 -7.11
CA ASP A 136 -3.28 -15.77 -6.50
C ASP A 136 -2.91 -15.71 -5.02
N LEU A 137 -2.47 -14.52 -4.59
CA LEU A 137 -2.26 -14.14 -3.21
C LEU A 137 -3.40 -13.25 -2.73
N TRP A 138 -4.13 -13.73 -1.74
CA TRP A 138 -5.18 -12.99 -1.06
C TRP A 138 -4.60 -12.05 -0.01
N ARG A 139 -5.14 -10.82 0.10
CA ARG A 139 -4.74 -9.82 1.09
C ARG A 139 -5.91 -8.96 1.55
N ILE A 140 -5.78 -8.34 2.73
CA ILE A 140 -6.70 -7.31 3.20
C ILE A 140 -6.41 -5.97 2.48
N SER A 141 -7.39 -5.49 1.73
CA SER A 141 -7.40 -4.18 1.05
C SER A 141 -8.06 -3.08 1.89
N ASP A 142 -9.02 -3.44 2.74
CA ASP A 142 -9.72 -2.49 3.60
C ASP A 142 -8.90 -2.10 4.84
N ARG A 143 -8.81 -0.78 5.11
CA ARG A 143 -8.02 -0.26 6.24
C ARG A 143 -8.71 -0.50 7.58
N ARG A 144 -10.05 -0.46 7.63
CA ARG A 144 -10.81 -0.64 8.87
C ARG A 144 -10.66 -2.07 9.38
N LEU A 145 -10.79 -3.05 8.49
CA LEU A 145 -10.54 -4.47 8.76
C LEU A 145 -9.10 -4.72 9.19
N ARG A 146 -8.14 -4.12 8.49
CA ARG A 146 -6.71 -4.20 8.86
C ARG A 146 -6.47 -3.62 10.24
N PHE A 147 -7.08 -2.48 10.58
CA PHE A 147 -6.99 -1.84 11.89
C PHE A 147 -7.59 -2.73 12.97
N TYR A 148 -8.80 -3.24 12.75
CA TYR A 148 -9.51 -4.14 13.65
C TYR A 148 -8.64 -5.35 14.02
N TYR A 149 -8.16 -6.11 13.03
CA TYR A 149 -7.33 -7.30 13.28
C TYR A 149 -5.90 -6.99 13.76
N SER A 150 -5.44 -5.74 13.60
CA SER A 150 -4.13 -5.32 14.12
C SER A 150 -4.18 -4.96 15.60
N LEU A 151 -5.23 -4.27 16.04
CA LEU A 151 -5.28 -3.57 17.34
C LEU A 151 -6.52 -3.86 18.21
N LEU A 152 -7.66 -4.17 17.61
CA LEU A 152 -8.94 -4.30 18.34
C LEU A 152 -9.30 -5.76 18.62
N SER A 153 -9.10 -6.66 17.66
CA SER A 153 -9.44 -8.09 17.80
C SER A 153 -8.77 -8.69 19.04
N GLY A 154 -9.57 -9.37 19.88
CA GLY A 154 -9.17 -9.90 21.18
C GLY A 154 -9.03 -8.88 22.31
N HIS A 155 -9.21 -7.59 22.03
CA HIS A 155 -8.97 -6.49 22.96
C HIS A 155 -10.10 -5.45 23.08
N VAL A 156 -11.18 -5.57 22.28
CA VAL A 156 -12.32 -4.63 22.27
C VAL A 156 -12.82 -4.30 23.68
N GLY A 157 -13.07 -5.33 24.52
CA GLY A 157 -13.55 -5.11 25.89
C GLY A 157 -12.57 -4.34 26.79
N TYR A 158 -11.26 -4.48 26.57
CA TYR A 158 -10.25 -3.71 27.32
C TYR A 158 -10.23 -2.25 26.89
N TRP A 159 -10.32 -1.99 25.58
CA TRP A 159 -10.41 -0.64 25.03
C TRP A 159 -11.69 0.07 25.48
N LYS A 160 -12.85 -0.60 25.43
CA LYS A 160 -14.14 -0.07 25.90
C LYS A 160 -14.11 0.37 27.37
N ARG A 161 -13.36 -0.33 28.23
CA ARG A 161 -13.26 -0.02 29.67
C ARG A 161 -12.27 1.10 30.01
N GLY A 162 -11.32 1.44 29.12
CA GLY A 162 -10.36 2.54 29.33
C GLY A 162 -9.26 2.32 30.38
N ARG A 163 -9.33 1.30 31.25
CA ARG A 163 -8.45 1.17 32.44
C ARG A 163 -6.98 0.83 32.16
N MET A 164 -6.64 0.33 30.97
CA MET A 164 -5.29 -0.18 30.65
C MET A 164 -4.75 0.37 29.32
N HIS A 165 -5.25 1.54 28.90
CA HIS A 165 -4.98 2.12 27.58
C HIS A 165 -3.47 2.21 27.26
N ASP A 166 -2.67 2.86 28.10
CA ASP A 166 -1.23 3.04 27.82
C ASP A 166 -0.44 1.73 27.89
N LEU A 167 -0.80 0.80 28.78
CA LEU A 167 -0.14 -0.51 28.85
C LEU A 167 -0.44 -1.34 27.60
N LEU A 168 -1.70 -1.37 27.18
CA LEU A 168 -2.14 -2.11 26.01
C LEU A 168 -1.58 -1.48 24.72
N TRP A 169 -1.57 -0.15 24.64
CA TRP A 169 -0.94 0.57 23.52
C TRP A 169 0.54 0.22 23.40
N ARG A 170 1.32 0.29 24.48
CA ARG A 170 2.74 -0.10 24.46
C ARG A 170 2.96 -1.52 23.92
N ARG A 171 2.08 -2.47 24.25
CA ARG A 171 2.13 -3.85 23.75
C ARG A 171 1.81 -3.94 22.25
N LEU A 172 0.86 -3.15 21.77
CA LEU A 172 0.37 -3.21 20.40
C LEU A 172 1.04 -2.22 19.45
N HIS A 173 1.84 -1.27 19.95
CA HIS A 173 2.52 -0.24 19.16
C HIS A 173 3.39 -0.81 18.05
N ALA A 174 4.12 -1.89 18.32
CA ALA A 174 4.91 -2.58 17.31
C ALA A 174 4.03 -3.17 16.20
N ARG A 175 2.81 -3.65 16.52
CA ARG A 175 1.83 -4.12 15.53
C ARG A 175 1.24 -2.96 14.73
N PHE A 176 0.90 -1.85 15.39
CA PHE A 176 0.45 -0.63 14.73
C PHE A 176 1.45 -0.19 13.65
N ASN A 177 2.71 0.00 14.04
CA ASN A 177 3.75 0.41 13.10
C ASN A 177 3.97 -0.63 11.98
N ARG A 178 3.93 -1.91 12.33
CA ARG A 178 4.21 -3.01 11.38
C ARG A 178 3.11 -3.18 10.33
N TYR A 179 1.86 -3.22 10.76
CA TYR A 179 0.75 -3.66 9.91
C TYR A 179 -0.08 -2.49 9.39
N ILE A 180 -0.22 -1.41 10.16
CA ILE A 180 -0.99 -0.24 9.73
C ILE A 180 -0.06 0.72 9.00
N VAL A 181 0.88 1.34 9.70
CA VAL A 181 1.71 2.42 9.13
C VAL A 181 2.59 1.92 7.99
N ARG A 182 3.39 0.87 8.22
CA ARG A 182 4.26 0.33 7.18
C ARG A 182 3.48 -0.40 6.08
N GLY A 183 2.36 -1.02 6.42
CA GLY A 183 1.47 -1.64 5.43
C GLY A 183 0.95 -0.62 4.43
N GLU A 184 0.51 0.53 4.94
CA GLU A 184 0.04 1.64 4.13
C GLU A 184 1.16 2.27 3.30
N ALA A 185 2.32 2.53 3.90
CA ALA A 185 3.48 3.04 3.17
C ALA A 185 3.87 2.14 1.99
N ALA A 186 3.78 0.81 2.15
CA ALA A 186 4.06 -0.15 1.10
C ALA A 186 2.99 -0.17 0.00
N ASP A 187 1.72 0.00 0.36
CA ASP A 187 0.63 0.14 -0.63
C ASP A 187 0.82 1.42 -1.46
N ILE A 188 1.11 2.55 -0.82
CA ILE A 188 1.40 3.83 -1.48
C ILE A 188 2.64 3.70 -2.39
N ALA A 189 3.74 3.13 -1.89
CA ALA A 189 4.95 2.95 -2.66
C ALA A 189 4.71 2.14 -3.95
N ARG A 190 3.95 1.04 -3.87
CA ARG A 190 3.60 0.22 -5.04
C ARG A 190 2.75 0.98 -6.05
N GLN A 191 1.76 1.74 -5.59
CA GLN A 191 0.94 2.58 -6.46
C GLN A 191 1.75 3.70 -7.12
N TRP A 192 2.65 4.33 -6.36
CA TRP A 192 3.56 5.33 -6.86
C TRP A 192 4.48 4.76 -7.94
N GLY A 193 5.04 3.57 -7.72
CA GLY A 193 5.98 2.95 -8.66
C GLY A 193 5.38 2.59 -10.03
N THR A 194 4.05 2.42 -10.13
CA THR A 194 3.32 2.23 -11.40
C THR A 194 2.66 3.52 -11.90
N SER A 195 2.90 4.66 -11.24
CA SER A 195 2.37 5.95 -11.65
C SER A 195 3.34 6.69 -12.58
N PRO A 196 2.88 7.70 -13.34
CA PRO A 196 3.78 8.53 -14.16
C PRO A 196 4.89 9.20 -13.35
N ALA A 197 4.64 9.56 -12.08
CA ALA A 197 5.64 10.13 -11.19
C ALA A 197 6.76 9.12 -10.88
N GLY A 198 6.38 7.88 -10.53
CA GLY A 198 7.34 6.80 -10.28
C GLY A 198 8.10 6.41 -11.53
N ALA A 199 7.41 6.32 -12.67
CA ALA A 199 8.02 6.00 -13.95
C ALA A 199 9.08 7.03 -14.36
N ALA A 200 8.77 8.33 -14.26
CA ALA A 200 9.72 9.40 -14.52
C ALA A 200 10.90 9.40 -13.53
N ARG A 201 10.63 9.15 -12.23
CA ARG A 201 11.66 9.18 -11.19
C ARG A 201 12.64 8.00 -11.27
N LEU A 202 12.16 6.83 -11.69
CA LEU A 202 12.95 5.61 -11.81
C LEU A 202 13.47 5.37 -13.23
N GLY A 203 12.90 6.02 -14.25
CA GLY A 203 13.14 5.67 -15.65
C GLY A 203 12.57 4.30 -16.02
N ILE A 204 11.47 3.88 -15.40
CA ILE A 204 10.89 2.53 -15.50
C ILE A 204 9.39 2.60 -15.77
N GLU A 205 8.95 2.10 -16.92
CA GLU A 205 7.52 1.92 -17.22
C GLU A 205 7.04 0.54 -16.74
N ALA A 206 6.48 0.51 -15.53
CA ALA A 206 5.96 -0.71 -14.91
C ALA A 206 4.46 -0.83 -15.04
N THR A 207 3.97 -2.02 -15.40
CA THR A 207 2.52 -2.29 -15.49
C THR A 207 1.97 -2.78 -14.16
N THR A 208 2.76 -3.53 -13.39
CA THR A 208 2.32 -4.09 -12.11
C THR A 208 3.35 -3.86 -11.02
N ALA A 209 2.86 -3.77 -9.78
CA ALA A 209 3.69 -3.70 -8.59
C ALA A 209 3.20 -4.71 -7.55
N ALA A 210 4.14 -5.38 -6.89
CA ALA A 210 3.84 -6.45 -5.96
C ALA A 210 4.77 -6.45 -4.75
N ARG A 211 4.29 -7.08 -3.68
CA ARG A 211 5.15 -7.59 -2.61
C ARG A 211 5.67 -8.95 -3.07
N LEU A 212 6.97 -9.20 -2.92
CA LEU A 212 7.58 -10.45 -3.36
C LEU A 212 7.91 -11.34 -2.17
N LEU A 213 7.62 -12.63 -2.25
CA LEU A 213 8.08 -13.65 -1.31
C LEU A 213 9.05 -14.58 -2.03
N VAL A 214 10.34 -14.36 -1.85
CA VAL A 214 11.40 -15.13 -2.51
C VAL A 214 11.78 -16.33 -1.65
N PRO A 215 11.65 -17.57 -2.16
CA PRO A 215 12.18 -18.74 -1.49
C PRO A 215 13.71 -18.68 -1.40
N ASP A 216 14.25 -18.89 -0.21
CA ASP A 216 15.67 -19.16 0.02
C ASP A 216 15.77 -20.63 0.45
N TYR A 217 16.03 -21.50 -0.54
CA TYR A 217 16.05 -22.95 -0.35
C TYR A 217 17.20 -23.40 0.55
N GLU A 218 18.36 -22.73 0.47
CA GLU A 218 19.52 -23.02 1.32
C GLU A 218 19.22 -22.73 2.79
N ALA A 219 18.66 -21.55 3.07
CA ALA A 219 18.28 -21.16 4.44
C ALA A 219 16.91 -21.68 4.87
N ARG A 220 16.22 -22.45 4.01
CA ARG A 220 14.87 -23.03 4.23
C ARG A 220 13.87 -22.01 4.76
N ARG A 221 13.84 -20.81 4.17
CA ARG A 221 12.93 -19.74 4.61
C ARG A 221 12.45 -18.89 3.44
N LEU A 222 11.30 -18.25 3.63
CA LEU A 222 10.83 -17.21 2.72
C LEU A 222 11.43 -15.85 3.10
N ARG A 223 11.77 -15.07 2.09
CA ARG A 223 12.29 -13.71 2.27
C ARG A 223 11.41 -12.73 1.53
N ALA A 224 10.92 -11.73 2.26
CA ALA A 224 10.08 -10.69 1.67
C ALA A 224 10.90 -9.54 1.07
N SER A 225 10.46 -9.08 -0.09
CA SER A 225 10.65 -7.73 -0.64
C SER A 225 9.33 -6.98 -0.51
N GLU A 226 9.34 -5.76 0.01
CA GLU A 226 8.09 -4.99 0.20
C GLU A 226 7.65 -4.27 -1.08
N PHE A 227 8.56 -4.12 -2.04
CA PHE A 227 8.32 -3.46 -3.32
C PHE A 227 8.99 -4.26 -4.45
N SER A 228 8.28 -4.40 -5.57
CA SER A 228 8.79 -4.90 -6.84
C SER A 228 7.95 -4.33 -7.97
N LEU A 229 8.57 -4.04 -9.10
CA LEU A 229 7.93 -3.55 -10.31
C LEU A 229 8.18 -4.52 -11.45
N TRP A 230 7.16 -4.74 -12.27
CA TRP A 230 7.19 -5.71 -13.36
C TRP A 230 6.66 -5.13 -14.66
N SER A 231 7.21 -5.59 -15.79
CA SER A 231 6.69 -5.27 -17.12
C SER A 231 5.33 -5.94 -17.35
N GLY A 232 4.60 -5.46 -18.36
CA GLY A 232 3.35 -6.06 -18.82
C GLY A 232 3.54 -7.11 -19.93
N GLU A 233 4.77 -7.45 -20.28
CA GLU A 233 5.10 -8.48 -21.28
C GLU A 233 4.81 -9.88 -20.72
N ASP A 234 4.70 -10.88 -21.60
CA ASP A 234 4.62 -12.30 -21.24
C ASP A 234 5.84 -13.05 -21.80
N PRO A 235 6.77 -13.55 -20.97
CA PRO A 235 6.73 -13.51 -19.51
C PRO A 235 7.06 -12.12 -18.92
N ALA A 236 6.41 -11.79 -17.80
CA ALA A 236 6.66 -10.53 -17.08
C ALA A 236 8.11 -10.48 -16.57
N ARG A 237 8.78 -9.34 -16.77
CA ARG A 237 10.17 -9.11 -16.37
C ARG A 237 10.24 -8.26 -15.13
N LEU A 238 11.10 -8.61 -14.18
CA LEU A 238 11.39 -7.81 -13.00
C LEU A 238 12.18 -6.55 -13.41
N LEU A 239 11.62 -5.38 -13.16
CA LEU A 239 12.21 -4.09 -13.50
C LEU A 239 12.86 -3.42 -12.28
N ALA A 240 12.25 -3.55 -11.11
CA ALA A 240 12.79 -3.01 -9.87
C ALA A 240 12.48 -3.92 -8.67
N LEU A 241 13.38 -3.92 -7.69
CA LEU A 241 13.25 -4.65 -6.43
C LEU A 241 13.57 -3.70 -5.28
N GLY A 242 12.70 -3.63 -4.26
CA GLY A 242 12.86 -2.64 -3.20
C GLY A 242 12.52 -3.05 -1.79
N THR A 243 13.20 -2.41 -0.84
CA THR A 243 12.95 -2.53 0.60
C THR A 243 12.38 -1.23 1.16
N LEU A 244 11.52 -1.34 2.17
CA LEU A 244 10.81 -0.21 2.74
C LEU A 244 11.02 -0.10 4.26
N ARG A 245 11.39 1.10 4.72
CA ARG A 245 11.57 1.46 6.13
C ARG A 245 10.90 2.80 6.43
N TRP A 246 9.63 2.74 6.84
CA TRP A 246 8.87 3.93 7.23
C TRP A 246 9.01 4.22 8.72
N GLY A 247 9.32 5.47 9.08
CA GLY A 247 9.50 5.90 10.47
C GLY A 247 10.74 5.32 11.18
N LEU A 248 11.56 4.55 10.45
CA LEU A 248 12.75 3.89 10.97
C LEU A 248 13.95 4.20 10.08
N MET A 249 15.14 4.19 10.67
CA MET A 249 16.38 4.34 9.91
C MET A 249 16.55 3.18 8.91
N MET A 250 16.77 3.53 7.64
CA MET A 250 17.25 2.61 6.60
C MET A 250 18.75 2.40 6.82
N ARG A 251 19.13 1.16 7.15
CA ARG A 251 20.52 0.78 7.46
C ARG A 251 21.18 0.03 6.33
N ASN A 252 22.51 0.06 6.25
CA ASN A 252 23.30 -0.62 5.21
C ASN A 252 22.92 -2.11 5.01
N GLY A 253 22.57 -2.82 6.08
CA GLY A 253 22.14 -4.22 6.01
C GLY A 253 20.88 -4.45 5.16
N GLN A 254 20.04 -3.43 4.95
CA GLN A 254 18.86 -3.53 4.08
C GLN A 254 19.25 -3.58 2.61
N LEU A 255 20.24 -2.78 2.18
CA LEU A 255 20.77 -2.83 0.82
C LEU A 255 21.49 -4.17 0.56
N ALA A 256 22.27 -4.66 1.52
CA ALA A 256 22.91 -5.97 1.42
C ALA A 256 21.87 -7.10 1.30
N ARG A 257 20.80 -7.06 2.11
CA ARG A 257 19.67 -8.00 2.00
C ARG A 257 19.00 -7.92 0.62
N LEU A 258 18.84 -6.73 0.07
CA LEU A 258 18.19 -6.52 -1.21
C LEU A 258 19.02 -7.08 -2.38
N ARG A 259 20.35 -6.87 -2.36
CA ARG A 259 21.28 -7.51 -3.30
C ARG A 259 21.25 -9.03 -3.23
N MET A 260 21.18 -9.58 -2.02
CA MET A 260 21.03 -11.02 -1.82
C MET A 260 19.67 -11.53 -2.36
N LEU A 261 18.59 -10.77 -2.22
CA LEU A 261 17.30 -11.14 -2.82
C LEU A 261 17.39 -11.16 -4.35
N GLN A 262 18.02 -10.15 -4.94
CA GLN A 262 18.28 -10.11 -6.38
C GLN A 262 19.09 -11.33 -6.83
N HIS A 263 20.14 -11.70 -6.10
CA HIS A 263 20.93 -12.89 -6.40
C HIS A 263 20.10 -14.19 -6.39
N LEU A 264 19.23 -14.37 -5.39
CA LEU A 264 18.33 -15.53 -5.34
C LEU A 264 17.38 -15.58 -6.55
N LEU A 265 16.86 -14.43 -6.98
CA LEU A 265 15.98 -14.33 -8.15
C LEU A 265 16.72 -14.65 -9.45
N ILE A 266 17.98 -14.21 -9.58
CA ILE A 266 18.85 -14.58 -10.72
C ILE A 266 19.08 -16.09 -10.75
N GLN A 267 19.41 -16.71 -9.62
CA GLN A 267 19.60 -18.17 -9.52
C GLN A 267 18.33 -18.96 -9.87
N GLN A 268 17.15 -18.40 -9.58
CA GLN A 268 15.85 -18.97 -9.92
C GLN A 268 15.44 -18.73 -11.38
N GLY A 269 16.25 -18.01 -12.16
CA GLY A 269 15.95 -17.72 -13.57
C GLY A 269 14.84 -16.71 -13.79
N VAL A 270 14.54 -15.86 -12.80
CA VAL A 270 13.48 -14.84 -12.92
C VAL A 270 13.88 -13.81 -14.00
N PRO A 271 13.07 -13.62 -15.06
CA PRO A 271 13.39 -12.70 -16.13
C PRO A 271 13.65 -11.27 -15.64
N GLY A 272 14.75 -10.65 -16.08
CA GLY A 272 15.12 -9.27 -15.75
C GLY A 272 15.77 -9.08 -14.37
N ALA A 273 15.87 -10.12 -13.53
CA ALA A 273 16.39 -9.97 -12.18
C ALA A 273 17.84 -9.43 -12.12
N ASP A 274 18.68 -9.76 -13.10
CA ASP A 274 20.06 -9.29 -13.24
C ASP A 274 20.17 -7.79 -13.62
N GLN A 275 19.12 -7.23 -14.22
CA GLN A 275 19.03 -5.83 -14.60
C GLN A 275 18.14 -5.00 -13.68
N ALA A 276 17.41 -5.64 -12.77
CA ALA A 276 16.46 -4.96 -11.89
C ALA A 276 17.12 -3.86 -11.06
N THR A 277 16.51 -2.68 -11.08
CA THR A 277 16.92 -1.52 -10.28
C THR A 277 16.63 -1.76 -8.80
N LEU A 278 17.62 -1.48 -7.94
CA LEU A 278 17.46 -1.62 -6.49
C LEU A 278 16.90 -0.34 -5.88
N VAL A 279 15.83 -0.45 -5.11
CA VAL A 279 15.13 0.71 -4.54
C VAL A 279 15.10 0.64 -3.02
N CYS A 280 15.60 1.68 -2.36
CA CYS A 280 15.48 1.84 -0.91
C CYS A 280 14.49 2.96 -0.59
N ILE A 281 13.32 2.58 -0.08
CA ILE A 281 12.22 3.50 0.23
C ILE A 281 12.20 3.77 1.73
N GLY A 282 12.30 5.02 2.15
CA GLY A 282 12.29 5.33 3.57
C GLY A 282 12.31 6.80 3.92
N THR A 283 12.03 7.07 5.18
CA THR A 283 11.99 8.44 5.74
C THR A 283 13.37 8.94 6.20
N HIS A 284 14.29 8.02 6.48
CA HIS A 284 15.62 8.34 7.02
C HIS A 284 16.62 7.31 6.48
N PHE A 285 17.81 7.76 6.12
CA PHE A 285 18.88 6.92 5.57
C PHE A 285 20.17 7.09 6.38
N GLU A 286 20.79 5.96 6.73
CA GLU A 286 22.14 5.95 7.30
C GLU A 286 23.13 6.50 6.26
N SER A 287 24.20 7.14 6.73
CA SER A 287 25.20 7.80 5.88
C SER A 287 25.75 6.90 4.77
N GLY A 288 25.98 5.61 5.05
CA GLY A 288 26.43 4.67 4.02
C GLY A 288 25.46 4.55 2.84
N ILE A 289 24.15 4.59 3.08
CA ILE A 289 23.13 4.60 2.02
C ILE A 289 22.96 5.99 1.45
N ALA A 290 22.91 7.04 2.29
CA ALA A 290 22.72 8.42 1.87
C ALA A 290 23.89 8.93 0.99
N ASN A 291 25.09 8.38 1.16
CA ASN A 291 26.28 8.75 0.39
C ASN A 291 26.54 7.81 -0.80
N THR A 292 25.85 6.68 -0.91
CA THR A 292 25.96 5.81 -2.09
C THR A 292 25.44 6.56 -3.31
N PRO A 293 26.20 6.81 -4.38
CA PRO A 293 25.68 7.54 -5.53
C PRO A 293 24.45 6.84 -6.13
N GLU A 294 23.41 7.62 -6.42
CA GLU A 294 22.30 7.11 -7.23
C GLU A 294 22.80 6.87 -8.66
N THR A 295 22.35 5.78 -9.22
CA THR A 295 22.67 5.35 -10.59
C THR A 295 21.40 4.76 -11.19
N GLU A 296 21.41 4.44 -12.48
CA GLU A 296 20.30 3.73 -13.14
C GLU A 296 19.92 2.41 -12.43
N LYS A 297 20.84 1.81 -11.65
CA LYS A 297 20.61 0.56 -10.92
C LYS A 297 20.33 0.74 -9.43
N PHE A 298 20.33 1.97 -8.90
CA PHE A 298 20.07 2.21 -7.48
C PHE A 298 19.42 3.57 -7.22
N HIS A 299 18.28 3.55 -6.53
CA HIS A 299 17.52 4.75 -6.15
C HIS A 299 17.18 4.75 -4.65
N ARG A 300 17.23 5.94 -4.03
CA ARG A 300 16.61 6.19 -2.73
C ARG A 300 15.36 7.02 -2.96
N ILE A 301 14.28 6.59 -2.33
CA ILE A 301 12.97 7.20 -2.47
C ILE A 301 12.53 7.67 -1.09
N GLY A 302 12.43 8.98 -0.94
CA GLY A 302 11.95 9.65 0.25
C GLY A 302 10.45 9.99 0.17
N PRO A 303 9.89 10.60 1.23
CA PRO A 303 8.53 11.13 1.18
C PRO A 303 8.30 12.11 0.04
N ASP A 304 9.27 12.99 -0.23
CA ASP A 304 9.16 13.99 -1.29
C ASP A 304 9.00 13.35 -2.68
N ASP A 305 9.65 12.21 -2.92
CA ASP A 305 9.48 11.44 -4.16
C ASP A 305 8.11 10.74 -4.22
N LEU A 306 7.70 10.07 -3.13
CA LEU A 306 6.44 9.32 -3.06
C LEU A 306 5.21 10.22 -3.21
N PHE A 307 5.33 11.46 -2.72
CA PHE A 307 4.26 12.45 -2.71
C PHE A 307 4.52 13.62 -3.69
N ALA A 308 5.47 13.45 -4.61
CA ALA A 308 5.64 14.39 -5.71
C ALA A 308 4.38 14.37 -6.61
N PRO A 309 3.96 15.53 -7.16
CA PRO A 309 2.99 15.54 -8.23
C PRO A 309 3.56 14.84 -9.47
N ALA A 310 2.69 14.23 -10.27
CA ALA A 310 3.10 13.69 -11.56
C ALA A 310 3.70 14.81 -12.43
N PRO A 311 4.83 14.56 -13.13
CA PRO A 311 5.33 15.52 -14.09
C PRO A 311 4.25 15.77 -15.15
N LEU A 312 4.09 17.04 -15.53
CA LEU A 312 3.18 17.40 -16.61
C LEU A 312 3.60 16.60 -17.86
N PRO A 313 2.64 16.07 -18.65
CA PRO A 313 2.98 15.45 -19.91
C PRO A 313 3.77 16.47 -20.72
N ALA A 314 4.94 16.06 -21.24
CA ALA A 314 5.72 16.93 -22.10
C ALA A 314 4.80 17.38 -23.24
N ASN A 315 4.59 18.70 -23.37
CA ASN A 315 3.92 19.26 -24.54
C ASN A 315 4.71 18.79 -25.75
N ASN A 316 4.18 17.79 -26.45
CA ASN A 316 4.79 17.28 -27.66
C ASN A 316 4.47 18.33 -28.74
N PRO A 317 5.43 19.11 -29.27
CA PRO A 317 5.13 20.13 -30.28
C PRO A 317 4.90 19.51 -31.68
N ALA A 318 4.43 18.25 -31.73
CA ALA A 318 4.30 17.46 -32.94
C ALA A 318 2.83 17.22 -33.33
N THR A 319 2.04 18.29 -33.36
CA THR A 319 0.89 18.39 -34.27
C THR A 319 0.86 19.82 -34.79
N GLY A 320 1.67 20.06 -35.81
CA GLY A 320 1.51 21.20 -36.69
C GLY A 320 0.22 21.03 -37.49
N GLU A 321 -0.91 21.41 -36.89
CA GLU A 321 -2.10 21.74 -37.65
C GLU A 321 -1.91 23.14 -38.22
N THR A 322 -1.52 23.20 -39.49
CA THR A 322 -1.64 24.39 -40.33
C THR A 322 -3.09 24.88 -40.30
N PRO A 323 -3.39 26.13 -39.94
CA PRO A 323 -4.76 26.62 -39.99
C PRO A 323 -5.19 26.70 -41.46
N ALA A 324 -6.26 25.97 -41.79
CA ALA A 324 -6.93 26.06 -43.07
C ALA A 324 -7.40 27.50 -43.30
N GLN A 325 -6.99 28.08 -44.43
CA GLN A 325 -7.52 29.34 -44.93
C GLN A 325 -9.02 29.17 -45.24
N GLU A 326 -9.86 29.92 -44.53
CA GLU A 326 -11.27 30.09 -44.87
C GLU A 326 -11.40 30.76 -46.26
N VAL A 327 -11.85 29.99 -47.23
CA VAL A 327 -12.34 30.49 -48.51
C VAL A 327 -13.70 31.12 -48.27
N ASN A 328 -13.72 32.44 -48.20
CA ASN A 328 -14.92 33.24 -48.08
C ASN A 328 -15.66 33.27 -49.44
N THR A 329 -16.78 32.56 -49.53
CA THR A 329 -17.70 32.63 -50.68
C THR A 329 -19.15 32.60 -50.20
N ALA A 330 -19.97 33.41 -50.89
CA ALA A 330 -21.43 33.60 -50.77
C ALA A 330 -21.86 34.73 -49.80
N ALA A 331 -22.75 35.64 -50.17
CA ALA A 331 -23.43 35.91 -51.44
C ALA A 331 -24.10 37.30 -51.35
N ALA A 332 -24.21 37.95 -52.52
CA ALA A 332 -25.04 39.11 -52.77
C ALA A 332 -26.51 38.72 -53.06
N ALA A 333 -27.38 39.74 -53.05
CA ALA A 333 -28.82 39.81 -53.36
C ALA A 333 -29.71 39.87 -52.10
N SER A 334 -30.65 40.79 -51.93
CA SER A 334 -31.31 41.71 -52.87
C SER A 334 -32.05 42.80 -52.08
N GLU A 335 -31.87 44.07 -52.45
CA GLU A 335 -32.87 45.12 -52.24
C GLU A 335 -33.45 45.48 -53.62
N ARG A 336 -34.75 45.23 -53.82
CA ARG A 336 -35.66 46.02 -54.65
C ARG A 336 -37.10 45.48 -54.53
N SER A 337 -37.95 46.36 -53.97
CA SER A 337 -39.43 46.39 -53.96
C SER A 337 -40.19 45.43 -53.07
#